data_AF-A0A2D8BYX6-F1
#
_entry.id   AF-A0A2D8BYX6-F1
#
_cell.length_a   1.000
_cell.length_b   1.000
_cell.length_c   1.000
_cell.angle_alpha   90.00
_cell.angle_beta   90.00
_cell.angle_gamma   90.00
#
_symmetry.space_group_name_H-M   'P 1'
#
loop_
_entity.id
_entity.type
_entity.pdbx_description
1 polymer ?
#
loop_
_entity_poly.entity_id
_entity_poly.type
_entity_poly.pdbx_seq_one_letter_code
_entity_poly.pdbx_strand_id
1 'polypeptide(L)'
;MWWNIIKNLDPVGEEDEDIDNDGDVDDTDDYLRNRRETISEAVKAELKGDCGCGCNSCDEEETVIKGKKKKSEIKRVKGGVMYRGEKFPGLNKPKRAPKGSKKKYRVLAHQKGKYKIVSFGARGYKDFLQHKNKKRRSNFKSRHNCDKKKNKLTAGYWACNYNW
;
A
#
# COMPACT_ATOMS: atom_id res chain seq x y z
N MET A 1 -62.98 -14.90 -12.69
CA MET A 1 -62.59 -13.70 -11.91
C MET A 1 -61.19 -13.93 -11.32
N TRP A 2 -60.18 -14.13 -12.20
CA TRP A 2 -58.79 -14.51 -11.88
C TRP A 2 -57.84 -13.37 -12.30
N TRP A 3 -58.17 -12.14 -11.92
CA TRP A 3 -57.41 -10.94 -12.29
C TRP A 3 -57.07 -10.03 -11.10
N ASN A 4 -57.36 -10.48 -9.86
CA ASN A 4 -57.21 -9.68 -8.64
C ASN A 4 -56.16 -10.20 -7.65
N ILE A 5 -55.36 -11.22 -8.00
CA ILE A 5 -54.34 -11.78 -7.08
C ILE A 5 -52.92 -11.28 -7.41
N ILE A 6 -52.66 -10.77 -8.62
CA ILE A 6 -51.32 -10.28 -9.04
C ILE A 6 -51.10 -8.80 -8.65
N LYS A 7 -51.57 -8.37 -7.48
CA LYS A 7 -51.32 -7.00 -6.97
C LYS A 7 -50.49 -6.95 -5.68
N ASN A 8 -50.08 -8.08 -5.12
CA ASN A 8 -49.43 -8.12 -3.81
C ASN A 8 -48.12 -8.94 -3.81
N LEU A 9 -47.38 -8.97 -4.91
CA LEU A 9 -46.00 -9.48 -4.90
C LEU A 9 -45.10 -8.30 -5.23
N ASP A 10 -44.28 -7.89 -4.28
CA ASP A 10 -43.29 -6.85 -4.49
C ASP A 10 -42.33 -7.27 -5.61
N PRO A 11 -41.89 -6.33 -6.46
CA PRO A 11 -40.96 -6.62 -7.53
C PRO A 11 -39.70 -7.30 -6.96
N VAL A 12 -39.47 -8.56 -7.36
CA VAL A 12 -38.28 -9.31 -6.98
C VAL A 12 -37.06 -8.55 -7.49
N GLY A 13 -36.32 -7.91 -6.58
CA GLY A 13 -35.14 -7.10 -6.89
C GLY A 13 -35.14 -5.67 -6.38
N GLU A 14 -36.24 -5.18 -5.78
CA GLU A 14 -36.24 -3.95 -5.00
C GLU A 14 -35.99 -4.31 -3.53
N GLU A 15 -34.84 -3.91 -2.97
CA GLU A 15 -34.53 -4.12 -1.55
C GLU A 15 -35.40 -3.19 -0.69
N ASP A 16 -36.03 -3.76 0.32
CA ASP A 16 -36.79 -3.08 1.37
C ASP A 16 -35.87 -2.28 2.32
N GLU A 17 -36.45 -1.28 2.98
CA GLU A 17 -35.71 -0.44 3.94
C GLU A 17 -35.35 -1.18 5.22
N ASP A 18 -36.19 -2.15 5.63
CA ASP A 18 -36.00 -3.12 6.73
C ASP A 18 -35.17 -4.31 6.20
N ILE A 19 -33.86 -4.24 6.42
CA ILE A 19 -32.84 -5.09 5.80
C ILE A 19 -32.65 -6.39 6.58
N ASP A 20 -32.93 -6.40 7.88
CA ASP A 20 -32.88 -7.60 8.73
C ASP A 20 -34.25 -8.20 9.08
N ASN A 21 -35.33 -7.62 8.55
CA ASN A 21 -36.71 -8.10 8.64
C ASN A 21 -37.14 -8.27 10.10
N ASP A 22 -36.89 -7.25 10.92
CA ASP A 22 -37.28 -7.21 12.32
C ASP A 22 -38.53 -6.35 12.58
N GLY A 23 -39.02 -5.64 11.55
CA GLY A 23 -40.24 -4.87 11.57
C GLY A 23 -40.06 -3.41 11.98
N ASP A 24 -38.82 -2.93 12.12
CA ASP A 24 -38.52 -1.51 12.20
C ASP A 24 -37.46 -1.06 11.16
N VAL A 25 -37.13 0.24 11.17
CA VAL A 25 -36.09 0.81 10.30
C VAL A 25 -35.19 1.64 11.19
N ASP A 26 -34.04 1.09 11.55
CA ASP A 26 -33.15 1.67 12.55
C ASP A 26 -31.66 1.72 12.10
N ASP A 27 -30.77 2.12 13.02
CA ASP A 27 -29.34 2.25 12.75
C ASP A 27 -28.68 0.92 12.31
N THR A 28 -29.33 -0.22 12.60
CA THR A 28 -28.93 -1.57 12.23
C THR A 28 -29.11 -1.79 10.73
N ASP A 29 -30.24 -1.37 10.16
CA ASP A 29 -30.48 -1.40 8.71
C ASP A 29 -29.46 -0.54 7.97
N ASP A 30 -29.21 0.66 8.47
CA ASP A 30 -28.21 1.58 7.92
C ASP A 30 -26.80 0.95 7.96
N TYR A 31 -26.44 0.27 9.05
CA TYR A 31 -25.18 -0.45 9.14
C TYR A 31 -25.09 -1.59 8.13
N LEU A 32 -26.15 -2.39 7.99
CA LEU A 32 -26.20 -3.52 7.06
C LEU A 32 -26.14 -3.05 5.60
N ARG A 33 -26.81 -1.96 5.25
CA ARG A 33 -26.73 -1.31 3.93
C ARG A 33 -25.31 -0.89 3.60
N ASN A 34 -24.68 -0.12 4.49
CA ASN A 34 -23.29 0.35 4.33
C ASN A 34 -22.28 -0.81 4.24
N ARG A 35 -22.54 -1.89 5.00
CA ARG A 35 -21.72 -3.10 4.97
C ARG A 35 -21.91 -3.89 3.67
N ARG A 36 -23.14 -4.06 3.19
CA ARG A 36 -23.47 -4.68 1.90
C ARG A 36 -22.84 -3.92 0.74
N GLU A 37 -22.92 -2.60 0.72
CA GLU A 37 -22.24 -1.75 -0.27
C GLU A 37 -20.74 -2.03 -0.28
N THR A 38 -20.09 -2.02 0.89
CA THR A 38 -18.66 -2.28 1.05
C THR A 38 -18.25 -3.68 0.58
N ILE A 39 -19.04 -4.71 0.92
CA ILE A 39 -18.80 -6.09 0.49
C ILE A 39 -19.02 -6.21 -1.02
N SER A 40 -20.06 -5.59 -1.58
CA SER A 40 -20.32 -5.58 -3.02
C SER A 40 -19.18 -4.94 -3.80
N GLU A 41 -18.56 -3.87 -3.29
CA GLU A 41 -17.35 -3.26 -3.86
C GLU A 41 -16.18 -4.24 -3.83
N ALA A 42 -15.98 -4.95 -2.72
CA ALA A 42 -14.91 -5.93 -2.55
C ALA A 42 -15.10 -7.15 -3.46
N VAL A 43 -16.31 -7.71 -3.52
CA VAL A 43 -16.67 -8.83 -4.39
C VAL A 43 -16.56 -8.41 -5.86
N LYS A 44 -17.02 -7.22 -6.27
CA LYS A 44 -16.79 -6.69 -7.63
C LYS A 44 -15.30 -6.51 -7.93
N ALA A 45 -14.48 -6.14 -6.94
CA ALA A 45 -13.04 -6.01 -7.10
C ALA A 45 -12.33 -7.38 -7.19
N GLU A 46 -12.83 -8.41 -6.50
CA GLU A 46 -12.33 -9.79 -6.57
C GLU A 46 -12.76 -10.50 -7.87
N LEU A 47 -14.01 -10.31 -8.31
CA LEU A 47 -14.53 -10.85 -9.59
C LEU A 47 -13.83 -10.25 -10.82
N LYS A 48 -13.22 -9.05 -10.71
CA LYS A 48 -12.33 -8.49 -11.74
C LYS A 48 -11.01 -9.27 -11.92
N GLY A 49 -10.70 -10.23 -11.04
CA GLY A 49 -9.49 -11.07 -11.09
C GLY A 49 -9.67 -12.43 -11.74
N ASP A 50 -10.90 -12.87 -12.03
CA ASP A 50 -11.18 -14.15 -12.68
C ASP A 50 -12.49 -14.04 -13.47
N CYS A 51 -12.39 -13.58 -14.72
CA CYS A 51 -13.52 -13.63 -15.66
C CYS A 51 -13.67 -15.06 -16.20
N GLY A 52 -14.12 -15.96 -15.33
CA GLY A 52 -14.55 -17.31 -15.68
C GLY A 52 -15.88 -17.31 -16.43
N CYS A 53 -15.99 -16.57 -17.54
CA CYS A 53 -16.92 -16.83 -18.65
C CYS A 53 -16.57 -15.85 -19.77
N GLY A 54 -16.11 -16.37 -20.92
CA GLY A 54 -15.59 -15.59 -22.04
C GLY A 54 -16.65 -14.76 -22.77
N CYS A 55 -16.83 -13.51 -22.35
CA CYS A 55 -17.58 -12.50 -23.08
C CYS A 55 -16.70 -11.25 -23.28
N ASN A 56 -16.37 -10.97 -24.54
CA ASN A 56 -15.54 -9.83 -24.94
C ASN A 56 -16.33 -8.52 -24.93
N SER A 57 -15.99 -7.60 -24.03
CA SER A 57 -15.80 -6.16 -24.25
C SER A 57 -15.92 -5.44 -22.91
N CYS A 58 -14.81 -4.92 -22.40
CA CYS A 58 -14.84 -3.98 -21.29
C CYS A 58 -14.36 -2.64 -21.83
N ASP A 59 -15.29 -1.85 -22.35
CA ASP A 59 -15.03 -0.45 -22.62
C ASP A 59 -14.75 0.25 -21.27
N GLU A 60 -13.58 0.87 -21.20
CA GLU A 60 -13.07 1.54 -20.03
C GLU A 60 -13.84 2.85 -19.82
N GLU A 61 -14.66 2.93 -18.76
CA GLU A 61 -15.13 4.21 -18.24
C GLU A 61 -14.49 4.49 -16.88
N GLU A 62 -13.53 5.43 -16.91
CA GLU A 62 -12.64 5.78 -15.80
C GLU A 62 -13.39 6.65 -14.77
N THR A 63 -13.93 6.04 -13.71
CA THR A 63 -14.55 6.78 -12.60
C THR A 63 -13.51 7.23 -11.56
N VAL A 64 -13.19 8.52 -11.60
CA VAL A 64 -12.31 9.24 -10.67
C VAL A 64 -13.00 9.36 -9.30
N ILE A 65 -12.74 8.41 -8.39
CA ILE A 65 -13.20 8.52 -6.99
C ILE A 65 -12.30 9.54 -6.26
N LYS A 66 -12.83 10.75 -6.09
CA LYS A 66 -12.33 11.79 -5.19
C LYS A 66 -12.29 11.24 -3.76
N GLY A 67 -11.11 11.20 -3.13
CA GLY A 67 -11.00 11.16 -1.66
C GLY A 67 -10.31 9.96 -1.00
N LYS A 68 -10.05 8.84 -1.71
CA LYS A 68 -9.21 7.77 -1.14
C LYS A 68 -7.74 8.17 -1.28
N LYS A 69 -7.03 8.45 -0.17
CA LYS A 69 -5.57 8.74 -0.16
C LYS A 69 -4.86 7.67 -0.98
N LYS A 70 -4.47 8.03 -2.21
CA LYS A 70 -3.80 7.14 -3.19
C LYS A 70 -2.69 6.39 -2.46
N LYS A 71 -2.88 5.09 -2.21
CA LYS A 71 -1.84 4.18 -1.73
C LYS A 71 -0.68 4.39 -2.69
N SER A 72 0.43 4.94 -2.20
CA SER A 72 1.49 5.44 -3.07
C SER A 72 1.94 4.31 -4.00
N GLU A 73 1.55 4.41 -5.26
CA GLU A 73 1.54 3.30 -6.19
C GLU A 73 2.98 2.94 -6.53
N ILE A 74 3.40 1.75 -6.11
CA ILE A 74 4.71 1.21 -6.45
C ILE A 74 4.52 0.39 -7.71
N LYS A 75 5.14 0.83 -8.81
CA LYS A 75 5.07 0.10 -10.07
C LYS A 75 6.23 -0.89 -10.11
N ARG A 76 5.93 -2.18 -10.22
CA ARG A 76 6.96 -3.21 -10.42
C ARG A 76 7.48 -3.09 -11.86
N VAL A 77 8.79 -3.13 -12.03
CA VAL A 77 9.44 -3.04 -13.34
C VAL A 77 10.54 -4.09 -13.46
N LYS A 78 10.97 -4.40 -14.68
CA LYS A 78 12.11 -5.30 -14.90
C LYS A 78 13.34 -4.79 -14.13
N GLY A 79 13.85 -5.63 -13.22
CA GLY A 79 15.00 -5.34 -12.39
C GLY A 79 14.75 -4.38 -11.21
N GLY A 80 13.50 -4.13 -10.81
CA GLY A 80 13.24 -3.35 -9.60
C GLY A 80 11.82 -2.79 -9.42
N VAL A 81 11.73 -1.63 -8.79
CA VAL A 81 10.47 -0.93 -8.51
C VAL A 81 10.61 0.56 -8.83
N MET A 82 9.56 1.15 -9.41
CA MET A 82 9.44 2.59 -9.61
C MET A 82 8.58 3.19 -8.50
N TYR A 83 9.08 4.27 -7.90
CA TYR A 83 8.34 5.02 -6.88
C TYR A 83 8.54 6.51 -7.09
N ARG A 84 7.44 7.24 -7.32
CA ARG A 84 7.45 8.71 -7.54
C ARG A 84 8.48 9.14 -8.61
N GLY A 85 8.51 8.44 -9.74
CA GLY A 85 9.43 8.73 -10.85
C GLY A 85 10.87 8.23 -10.67
N GLU A 86 11.23 7.61 -9.54
CA GLU A 86 12.58 7.07 -9.32
C GLU A 86 12.61 5.54 -9.32
N LYS A 87 13.55 4.95 -10.09
CA LYS A 87 13.82 3.51 -10.10
C LYS A 87 14.68 3.09 -8.90
N PHE A 88 14.25 2.10 -8.16
CA PHE A 88 15.02 1.42 -7.12
C PHE A 88 15.22 -0.05 -7.49
N PRO A 89 16.33 -0.70 -7.06
CA PRO A 89 16.56 -2.12 -7.32
C PRO A 89 15.55 -3.04 -6.60
N GLY A 90 14.81 -2.50 -5.64
CA GLY A 90 13.73 -3.18 -4.93
C GLY A 90 13.41 -2.47 -3.61
N LEU A 91 12.42 -2.99 -2.90
CA LEU A 91 12.11 -2.53 -1.54
C LEU A 91 13.24 -2.89 -0.59
N ASN A 92 13.60 -1.96 0.30
CA ASN A 92 14.66 -2.16 1.28
C ASN A 92 16.03 -2.56 0.68
N LYS A 93 16.27 -2.22 -0.60
CA LYS A 93 17.54 -2.46 -1.29
C LYS A 93 18.24 -1.13 -1.57
N PRO A 94 19.30 -0.78 -0.82
CA PRO A 94 20.06 0.45 -1.06
C PRO A 94 20.73 0.47 -2.42
N LYS A 95 20.76 1.67 -3.02
CA LYS A 95 21.55 2.01 -4.21
C LYS A 95 22.40 3.24 -3.94
N ARG A 96 23.39 3.51 -4.80
CA ARG A 96 24.15 4.77 -4.74
C ARG A 96 23.23 5.95 -5.03
N ALA A 97 23.41 7.02 -4.27
CA ALA A 97 22.74 8.29 -4.55
C ALA A 97 23.30 8.90 -5.85
N PRO A 98 22.52 9.73 -6.57
CA PRO A 98 23.00 10.44 -7.74
C PRO A 98 24.28 11.24 -7.47
N LYS A 99 25.12 11.41 -8.51
CA LYS A 99 26.27 12.31 -8.45
C LYS A 99 25.78 13.71 -8.02
N GLY A 100 26.50 14.35 -7.09
CA GLY A 100 26.12 15.64 -6.52
C GLY A 100 25.27 15.59 -5.23
N SER A 101 24.66 14.46 -4.86
CA SER A 101 23.85 14.38 -3.62
C SER A 101 24.68 14.43 -2.33
N LYS A 102 24.35 15.22 -1.31
CA LYS A 102 25.11 15.22 -0.02
C LYS A 102 25.22 13.84 0.66
N LYS A 103 24.36 12.88 0.31
CA LYS A 103 24.37 11.51 0.85
C LYS A 103 24.96 10.51 -0.14
N LYS A 104 25.40 9.37 0.38
CA LYS A 104 26.09 8.32 -0.40
C LYS A 104 25.12 7.28 -0.98
N TYR A 105 24.08 6.94 -0.24
CA TYR A 105 23.10 5.92 -0.61
C TYR A 105 21.67 6.44 -0.52
N ARG A 106 20.78 5.83 -1.31
CA ARG A 106 19.33 6.00 -1.26
C ARG A 106 18.67 4.64 -1.24
N VAL A 107 17.54 4.52 -0.54
CA VAL A 107 16.75 3.29 -0.47
C VAL A 107 15.28 3.63 -0.43
N LEU A 108 14.46 2.84 -1.12
CA LEU A 108 13.02 2.84 -0.92
C LEU A 108 12.74 1.93 0.28
N ALA A 109 12.64 2.53 1.46
CA ALA A 109 12.37 1.82 2.69
C ALA A 109 10.89 1.45 2.79
N HIS A 110 10.63 0.23 3.22
CA HIS A 110 9.30 -0.29 3.48
C HIS A 110 9.22 -0.92 4.87
N GLN A 111 8.22 -0.50 5.65
CA GLN A 111 7.90 -1.09 6.95
C GLN A 111 6.44 -0.81 7.32
N LYS A 112 5.71 -1.84 7.77
CA LYS A 112 4.33 -1.75 8.27
C LYS A 112 3.41 -0.96 7.31
N GLY A 113 3.40 -1.32 6.03
CA GLY A 113 2.57 -0.68 5.01
C GLY A 113 3.03 0.72 4.56
N LYS A 114 4.03 1.32 5.23
CA LYS A 114 4.55 2.65 4.90
C LYS A 114 5.78 2.54 4.00
N TYR A 115 5.88 3.49 3.07
CA TYR A 115 7.00 3.61 2.14
C TYR A 115 7.65 4.98 2.26
N LYS A 116 8.98 5.02 2.26
CA LYS A 116 9.73 6.27 2.32
C LYS A 116 11.05 6.14 1.58
N ILE A 117 11.36 7.12 0.73
CA ILE A 117 12.71 7.24 0.20
C ILE A 117 13.60 7.79 1.31
N VAL A 118 14.63 7.03 1.68
CA VAL A 118 15.59 7.41 2.72
C VAL A 118 16.96 7.57 2.08
N SER A 119 17.57 8.75 2.28
CA SER A 119 18.94 9.04 1.89
C SER A 119 19.86 8.94 3.11
N PHE A 120 20.99 8.24 3.01
CA PHE A 120 21.87 7.97 4.15
C PHE A 120 23.35 7.83 3.76
N GLY A 121 24.21 7.87 4.79
CA GLY A 121 25.66 7.88 4.65
C GLY A 121 26.19 9.23 4.20
N ALA A 122 27.19 9.78 4.90
CA ALA A 122 27.87 10.99 4.47
C ALA A 122 28.72 10.69 3.22
N ARG A 123 28.59 11.53 2.19
CA ARG A 123 29.52 11.50 1.05
C ARG A 123 30.84 12.19 1.45
N GLY A 124 31.96 11.72 0.90
CA GLY A 124 33.30 12.22 1.24
C GLY A 124 34.03 11.44 2.34
N TYR A 125 33.33 10.62 3.13
CA TYR A 125 33.95 9.82 4.19
C TYR A 125 33.98 8.33 3.85
N LYS A 126 35.03 7.61 4.28
CA LYS A 126 35.09 6.15 4.21
C LYS A 126 34.15 5.53 5.26
N ASP A 127 33.33 4.57 4.84
CA ASP A 127 32.43 3.78 5.69
C ASP A 127 32.95 2.33 5.81
N PHE A 128 32.29 1.49 6.61
CA PHE A 128 32.74 0.13 6.88
C PHE A 128 32.87 -0.71 5.60
N LEU A 129 32.03 -0.47 4.60
CA LEU A 129 32.08 -1.15 3.30
C LEU A 129 33.42 -0.93 2.57
N GLN A 130 34.10 0.20 2.83
CA GLN A 130 35.39 0.52 2.23
C GLN A 130 36.56 0.10 3.13
N HIS A 131 36.56 0.53 4.38
CA HIS A 131 37.72 0.35 5.26
C HIS A 131 37.69 -0.94 6.10
N LYS A 132 36.53 -1.63 6.19
CA LYS A 132 36.30 -2.92 6.87
C LYS A 132 36.82 -2.99 8.33
N ASN A 133 36.95 -1.85 9.00
CA ASN A 133 37.53 -1.76 10.34
C ASN A 133 36.44 -1.98 11.39
N LYS A 134 36.49 -3.14 12.07
CA LYS A 134 35.50 -3.58 13.05
C LYS A 134 35.45 -2.68 14.30
N LYS A 135 36.60 -2.16 14.77
CA LYS A 135 36.67 -1.26 15.94
C LYS A 135 35.94 0.05 15.69
N ARG A 136 36.16 0.68 14.52
CA ARG A 136 35.43 1.90 14.11
C ARG A 136 33.93 1.66 14.00
N ARG A 137 33.52 0.51 13.44
CA ARG A 137 32.13 0.07 13.36
C ARG A 137 31.51 -0.10 14.76
N SER A 138 32.18 -0.78 15.68
CA SER A 138 31.69 -0.96 17.06
C SER A 138 31.52 0.40 17.76
N ASN A 139 32.54 1.26 17.70
CA ASN A 139 32.47 2.59 18.33
C ASN A 139 31.34 3.44 17.75
N PHE A 140 31.13 3.41 16.43
CA PHE A 140 30.00 4.09 15.80
C PHE A 140 28.68 3.55 16.33
N LYS A 141 28.53 2.22 16.40
CA LYS A 141 27.29 1.57 16.86
C LYS A 141 26.94 1.95 18.30
N SER A 142 27.92 1.98 19.19
CA SER A 142 27.74 2.40 20.59
C SER A 142 27.32 3.87 20.69
N ARG A 143 28.04 4.79 20.02
CA ARG A 143 27.72 6.23 20.07
C ARG A 143 26.38 6.60 19.46
N HIS A 144 25.88 5.76 18.54
CA HIS A 144 24.62 5.97 17.88
C HIS A 144 23.51 5.04 18.39
N ASN A 145 23.66 4.34 19.51
CA ASN A 145 22.60 3.49 20.06
C ASN A 145 21.94 2.60 18.99
N CYS A 146 22.75 1.97 18.14
CA CYS A 146 22.26 1.26 16.96
C CYS A 146 21.26 0.14 17.30
N ASP A 147 21.36 -0.44 18.49
CA ASP A 147 20.46 -1.50 18.96
C ASP A 147 19.01 -1.03 19.08
N LYS A 148 18.79 0.24 19.44
CA LYS A 148 17.46 0.86 19.55
C LYS A 148 16.87 1.24 18.19
N LYS A 149 17.69 1.33 17.14
CA LYS A 149 17.25 1.75 15.80
C LYS A 149 16.70 0.57 15.01
N LYS A 150 15.41 0.28 15.17
CA LYS A 150 14.70 -0.78 14.42
C LYS A 150 13.83 -0.29 13.26
N ASN A 151 13.66 1.03 13.13
CA ASN A 151 12.78 1.61 12.12
C ASN A 151 13.50 1.83 10.77
N LYS A 152 13.18 0.98 9.77
CA LYS A 152 13.70 1.01 8.40
C LYS A 152 13.37 2.30 7.67
N LEU A 153 12.34 3.05 8.10
CA LEU A 153 11.97 4.33 7.48
C LEU A 153 12.88 5.48 7.91
N THR A 154 13.93 5.22 8.70
CA THR A 154 14.86 6.23 9.21
C THR A 154 16.27 6.05 8.67
N ALA A 155 16.98 7.15 8.43
CA ALA A 155 18.38 7.11 7.98
C ALA A 155 19.31 6.44 9.00
N GLY A 156 19.00 6.53 10.30
CA GLY A 156 19.78 5.93 11.36
C GLY A 156 19.81 4.41 11.30
N TYR A 157 18.69 3.75 10.98
CA TYR A 157 18.65 2.30 10.77
C TYR A 157 19.62 1.88 9.66
N TRP A 158 19.56 2.55 8.51
CA TRP A 158 20.41 2.21 7.37
C TRP A 158 21.89 2.52 7.63
N ALA A 159 22.18 3.61 8.34
CA ALA A 159 23.54 3.89 8.78
C ALA A 159 24.10 2.75 9.65
N CYS A 160 23.33 2.26 10.62
CA CYS A 160 23.73 1.20 11.54
C CYS A 160 23.82 -0.21 10.94
N ASN A 161 23.02 -0.50 9.90
CA ASN A 161 22.87 -1.86 9.35
C ASN A 161 23.55 -2.04 7.98
N TYR A 162 23.78 -0.97 7.22
CA TYR A 162 24.39 -1.03 5.90
C TYR A 162 25.75 -0.32 5.83
N ASN A 163 25.86 0.91 6.37
CA ASN A 163 27.11 1.67 6.33
C ASN A 163 28.12 1.26 7.41
N TRP A 164 27.62 0.88 8.58
CA TRP A 164 28.41 0.73 9.81
C TRP A 164 28.07 -0.54 10.58
#